data_AF-A0A255YXG9-F1
#
_entry.id   AF-A0A255YXG9-F1
#
_cell.length_a   1.000
_cell.length_b   1.000
_cell.length_c   1.000
_cell.angle_alpha   90.00
_cell.angle_beta   90.00
_cell.angle_gamma   90.00
#
_symmetry.space_group_name_H-M   'P 1'
#
loop_
_entity.id
_entity.type
_entity.pdbx_description
1 polymer ?
#
loop_
_entity_poly.entity_id
_entity_poly.type
_entity_poly.pdbx_seq_one_letter_code
_entity_poly.pdbx_strand_id
1 'polypeptide(L)'
;MIKEDIEKTGKITVGKYIYQDKWAKGEANYFTFYIDGKKFKGNGGRSPKGFSKNIGKFYKIRYSEKYKGRLTAFFNEEVTDTINILKSGFTKEDLKK
;
A
#
# COMPACT_ATOMS: atom_id res chain seq x y z
N MET A 1 -6.86 -10.16 16.22
CA MET A 1 -7.79 -10.48 15.10
C MET A 1 -7.36 -9.90 13.74
N ILE A 2 -7.50 -8.60 13.45
CA ILE A 2 -7.16 -8.05 12.11
C ILE A 2 -5.64 -8.09 11.81
N LYS A 3 -4.80 -7.73 12.79
CA LYS A 3 -3.35 -7.76 12.64
C LYS A 3 -2.83 -9.19 12.41
N GLU A 4 -3.34 -10.15 13.17
CA GLU A 4 -2.99 -11.58 13.04
C GLU A 4 -3.44 -12.16 11.69
N ASP A 5 -4.59 -11.73 11.16
CA ASP A 5 -5.07 -12.13 9.83
C ASP A 5 -4.14 -11.63 8.72
N ILE A 6 -3.72 -10.35 8.77
CA ILE A 6 -2.73 -9.83 7.82
C ILE A 6 -1.41 -10.59 7.96
N GLU A 7 -0.93 -10.84 9.18
CA GLU A 7 0.36 -11.49 9.39
C GLU A 7 0.38 -12.96 8.94
N LYS A 8 -0.67 -13.74 9.23
CA LYS A 8 -0.72 -15.19 8.98
C LYS A 8 -1.30 -15.57 7.63
N THR A 9 -2.31 -14.84 7.15
CA THR A 9 -3.07 -15.19 5.93
C THR A 9 -3.08 -14.08 4.90
N GLY A 10 -2.44 -12.94 5.18
CA GLY A 10 -2.45 -11.80 4.28
C GLY A 10 -1.70 -12.08 2.98
N LYS A 11 -2.28 -11.62 1.87
CA LYS A 11 -1.69 -11.75 0.54
C LYS A 11 -0.77 -10.59 0.22
N ILE A 12 0.26 -10.86 -0.56
CA ILE A 12 1.20 -9.85 -1.05
C ILE A 12 0.70 -9.28 -2.38
N THR A 13 0.73 -7.95 -2.51
CA THR A 13 0.53 -7.26 -3.78
C THR A 13 1.32 -5.96 -3.79
N VAL A 14 1.13 -5.14 -4.82
CA VAL A 14 1.70 -3.81 -4.94
C VAL A 14 0.67 -2.76 -4.49
N GLY A 15 1.12 -1.79 -3.71
CA GLY A 15 0.33 -0.62 -3.35
C GLY A 15 1.02 0.67 -3.80
N LYS A 16 0.24 1.61 -4.35
CA LYS A 16 0.69 2.99 -4.63
C LYS A 16 0.54 3.82 -3.37
N TYR A 17 1.61 4.44 -2.91
CA TYR A 17 1.57 5.37 -1.79
C TYR A 17 0.94 6.69 -2.25
N ILE A 18 -0.19 7.09 -1.66
CA ILE A 18 -0.99 8.20 -2.20
C ILE A 18 -1.02 9.44 -1.30
N TYR A 19 -0.86 9.28 0.01
CA TYR A 19 -1.04 10.40 0.94
C TYR A 19 -0.49 10.06 2.33
N GLN A 20 0.07 11.07 3.00
CA GLN A 20 0.40 11.02 4.41
C GLN A 20 -0.47 11.99 5.20
N ASP A 21 -1.16 11.49 6.21
CA ASP A 21 -1.77 12.33 7.23
C ASP A 21 -0.85 12.42 8.44
N LYS A 22 -0.72 13.60 9.05
CA LYS A 22 0.07 13.83 10.26
C LYS A 22 -0.72 14.63 11.27
N TRP A 23 -0.73 14.17 12.51
CA TRP A 23 -1.27 14.90 13.66
C TRP A 23 -0.30 14.81 14.83
N ALA A 24 -0.56 15.57 15.90
CA ALA A 24 0.38 15.80 17.01
C ALA A 24 1.02 14.53 17.62
N LYS A 25 0.35 13.37 17.55
CA LYS A 25 0.82 12.10 18.14
C LYS A 25 0.88 10.93 17.14
N GLY A 26 0.76 11.18 15.84
CA GLY A 26 0.71 10.07 14.89
C GLY A 26 0.76 10.47 13.43
N GLU A 27 0.95 9.45 12.60
CA GLU A 27 0.86 9.55 11.16
C GLU A 27 0.07 8.37 10.60
N ALA A 28 -0.65 8.61 9.52
CA ALA A 28 -1.26 7.58 8.70
C ALA A 28 -0.69 7.65 7.29
N ASN A 29 -0.27 6.51 6.76
CA ASN A 29 0.37 6.41 5.46
C ASN A 29 -0.55 5.63 4.53
N TYR A 30 -1.28 6.32 3.67
CA TYR A 30 -2.33 5.72 2.87
C TYR A 30 -1.82 5.20 1.54
N PHE A 31 -2.24 3.97 1.23
CA PHE A 31 -1.96 3.29 -0.02
C PHE A 31 -3.25 2.97 -0.74
N THR A 32 -3.21 3.01 -2.07
CA THR A 32 -4.22 2.36 -2.91
C THR A 32 -3.67 1.09 -3.51
N PHE A 33 -4.52 0.08 -3.67
CA PHE A 33 -4.17 -1.23 -4.21
C PHE A 33 -5.41 -1.88 -4.80
N TYR A 34 -5.25 -2.97 -5.55
CA TYR A 34 -6.36 -3.67 -6.18
C TYR A 34 -6.50 -5.10 -5.65
N ILE A 35 -7.75 -5.53 -5.47
CA ILE A 35 -8.13 -6.93 -5.23
C ILE A 35 -9.18 -7.25 -6.28
N ASP A 36 -8.93 -8.26 -7.12
CA ASP A 36 -9.82 -8.68 -8.21
C ASP A 36 -10.29 -7.51 -9.09
N GLY A 37 -9.37 -6.61 -9.46
CA GLY A 37 -9.64 -5.43 -10.29
C GLY A 37 -10.37 -4.28 -9.58
N LYS A 38 -10.80 -4.46 -8.32
CA LYS A 38 -11.43 -3.38 -7.52
C LYS A 38 -10.38 -2.62 -6.71
N LYS A 39 -10.43 -1.29 -6.78
CA LYS A 39 -9.53 -0.40 -6.03
C LYS A 39 -9.94 -0.29 -4.57
N PHE A 40 -8.97 -0.39 -3.67
CA PHE A 40 -9.10 -0.19 -2.23
C PHE A 40 -8.11 0.86 -1.74
N LYS A 41 -8.44 1.48 -0.60
CA LYS A 41 -7.56 2.39 0.14
C LYS A 41 -7.36 1.86 1.55
N GLY A 42 -6.13 1.88 2.04
CA GLY A 42 -5.81 1.43 3.39
C GLY A 42 -4.62 2.16 3.99
N ASN A 43 -4.57 2.23 5.32
CA ASN A 43 -3.41 2.74 6.05
C ASN A 43 -2.36 1.62 6.17
N GLY A 44 -1.15 1.86 5.66
CA GLY A 44 -0.03 0.93 5.68
C GLY A 44 0.77 0.90 6.97
N GLY A 45 0.41 1.72 7.95
CA GLY A 45 1.05 1.77 9.27
C GLY A 45 2.05 2.90 9.38
N ARG A 46 2.97 2.78 10.36
CA ARG A 46 3.97 3.81 10.67
C ARG A 46 5.14 3.71 9.69
N SER A 47 5.52 4.83 9.11
CA SER A 47 6.62 4.93 8.14
C SER A 47 7.90 5.49 8.77
N PRO A 48 9.06 5.33 8.10
CA PRO A 48 10.28 6.03 8.48
C PRO A 48 10.10 7.56 8.39
N LYS A 49 10.90 8.30 9.18
CA LYS A 49 10.87 9.78 9.16
C LYS A 49 11.13 10.30 7.74
N GLY A 50 10.27 11.20 7.26
CA GLY A 50 10.40 11.84 5.94
C GLY A 50 9.89 11.00 4.77
N PHE A 51 9.18 9.90 5.02
CA PHE A 51 8.67 9.04 3.95
C PHE A 51 7.64 9.71 3.03
N SER A 52 6.96 10.80 3.45
CA SER A 52 6.03 11.57 2.60
C SER A 52 6.61 12.00 1.25
N LYS A 53 7.93 12.20 1.13
CA LYS A 53 8.58 12.54 -0.15
C LYS A 53 8.40 11.48 -1.24
N ASN A 54 7.96 10.28 -0.85
CA ASN A 54 7.76 9.14 -1.72
C ASN A 54 6.31 9.00 -2.24
N ILE A 55 5.42 9.95 -1.98
CA ILE A 55 4.05 9.93 -2.54
C ILE A 55 4.13 9.73 -4.07
N GLY A 56 3.28 8.84 -4.59
CA GLY A 56 3.24 8.40 -5.97
C GLY A 56 4.04 7.12 -6.26
N LYS A 57 4.99 6.73 -5.39
CA LYS A 57 5.78 5.50 -5.56
C LYS A 57 5.01 4.25 -5.14
N PHE A 58 5.48 3.10 -5.61
CA PHE A 58 4.86 1.79 -5.39
C PHE A 58 5.70 0.95 -4.44
N TYR A 59 5.04 0.18 -3.59
CA TYR A 59 5.69 -0.65 -2.57
C TYR A 59 4.98 -1.98 -2.45
N LYS A 60 5.72 -3.00 -1.99
CA LYS A 60 5.06 -4.23 -1.54
C LYS A 60 4.17 -3.92 -0.34
N ILE A 61 2.98 -4.51 -0.35
CA ILE A 61 2.06 -4.48 0.77
C ILE A 61 1.58 -5.90 1.07
N ARG A 62 1.21 -6.15 2.31
CA ARG A 62 0.43 -7.33 2.71
C ARG A 62 -0.97 -6.88 3.10
N TYR A 63 -2.00 -7.47 2.51
CA TYR A 63 -3.40 -7.08 2.77
C TYR A 63 -4.24 -8.26 3.23
N SER A 64 -5.34 -7.96 3.93
CA SER A 64 -6.35 -8.95 4.30
C SER A 64 -7.45 -9.03 3.25
N GLU A 65 -7.74 -10.23 2.76
CA GLU A 65 -8.92 -10.48 1.91
C GLU A 65 -10.22 -10.43 2.70
N LYS A 66 -10.19 -10.89 3.95
CA LYS A 66 -11.33 -10.90 4.87
C LYS A 66 -11.73 -9.49 5.28
N TYR A 67 -10.74 -8.66 5.64
CA TYR A 67 -10.93 -7.28 6.09
C TYR A 67 -10.45 -6.31 5.00
N LYS A 68 -11.27 -6.16 3.95
CA LYS A 68 -10.98 -5.33 2.78
C LYS A 68 -10.54 -3.91 3.19
N GLY A 69 -9.46 -3.42 2.58
CA GLY A 69 -8.86 -2.12 2.90
C GLY A 69 -7.90 -2.14 4.10
N ARG A 70 -7.68 -3.29 4.77
CA ARG A 70 -6.65 -3.43 5.81
C ARG A 70 -5.38 -4.01 5.22
N LEU A 71 -4.25 -3.34 5.50
CA LEU A 71 -2.94 -3.72 4.98
C LEU A 71 -1.80 -3.34 5.93
N THR A 72 -0.60 -3.85 5.64
CA THR A 72 0.69 -3.39 6.17
C THR A 72 1.62 -3.15 4.99
N ALA A 73 2.27 -1.99 4.96
CA ALA A 73 3.20 -1.63 3.91
C ALA A 73 4.64 -1.98 4.30
N PHE A 74 5.41 -2.53 3.35
CA PHE A 74 6.84 -2.74 3.50
C PHE A 74 7.57 -1.51 2.94
N PHE A 75 7.75 -0.50 3.79
CA PHE A 75 8.28 0.82 3.39
C PHE A 75 9.73 0.80 2.84
N ASN A 76 10.46 -0.30 3.02
CA ASN A 76 11.79 -0.56 2.49
C ASN A 76 11.79 -1.36 1.17
N GLU A 77 10.63 -1.86 0.71
CA GLU A 77 10.51 -2.70 -0.48
C GLU A 77 9.76 -1.94 -1.59
N GLU A 78 10.43 -0.93 -2.17
CA GLU A 78 9.93 -0.20 -3.34
C GLU A 78 9.84 -1.15 -4.55
N VAL A 79 8.74 -1.06 -5.30
CA VAL A 79 8.51 -1.82 -6.53
C VAL A 79 8.62 -0.85 -7.71
N THR A 80 9.64 -1.04 -8.54
CA THR A 80 9.87 -0.21 -9.74
C THR A 80 9.61 -0.97 -11.04
N ASP A 81 9.46 -2.29 -10.97
CA ASP A 81 9.11 -3.14 -12.11
C ASP A 81 7.69 -2.83 -12.58
N THR A 82 7.61 -2.18 -13.74
CA THR A 82 6.36 -1.73 -14.36
C THR A 82 5.46 -2.89 -14.75
N ILE A 83 6.01 -4.05 -15.14
CA ILE A 83 5.23 -5.24 -15.48
C ILE A 83 4.55 -5.76 -14.22
N ASN A 84 5.26 -5.83 -13.08
CA ASN A 84 4.68 -6.26 -11.81
C ASN A 84 3.60 -5.28 -11.30
N ILE A 85 3.82 -3.98 -11.47
CA ILE A 85 2.82 -2.97 -11.11
C ILE A 85 1.55 -3.14 -11.96
N LEU A 86 1.68 -3.28 -13.29
CA LEU A 86 0.53 -3.47 -14.17
C LEU A 86 -0.22 -4.78 -13.88
N LYS A 87 0.51 -5.90 -13.65
CA LYS A 87 -0.09 -7.18 -13.27
C LYS A 87 -0.87 -7.12 -11.95
N SER A 88 -0.54 -6.19 -11.06
CA SER A 88 -1.25 -5.99 -9.80
C SER A 88 -2.54 -5.16 -9.92
N GLY A 89 -2.91 -4.74 -11.13
CA GLY A 89 -4.18 -4.06 -11.42
C GLY A 89 -4.08 -2.56 -11.68
N PHE A 90 -2.89 -1.97 -11.62
CA PHE A 90 -2.67 -0.57 -12.00
C PHE A 90 -2.63 -0.41 -13.52
N THR A 91 -2.95 0.80 -13.99
CA THR A 91 -2.88 1.13 -15.42
C THR A 91 -1.59 1.89 -15.76
N LYS A 92 -1.34 2.12 -17.05
CA LYS A 92 -0.22 2.96 -17.50
C LYS A 92 -0.37 4.42 -17.04
N GLU A 93 -1.60 4.89 -16.88
CA GLU A 93 -1.92 6.20 -16.34
C GLU A 93 -1.55 6.29 -14.86
N ASP A 94 -1.78 5.23 -14.07
CA ASP A 94 -1.37 5.19 -12.66
C ASP A 94 0.16 5.28 -12.48
N LEU A 95 0.94 4.88 -13.49
CA LEU A 95 2.42 5.02 -13.49
C LEU A 95 2.89 6.45 -13.74
N LYS A 96 2.02 7.31 -14.32
CA LYS A 96 2.33 8.72 -14.53
C LYS A 96 2.19 9.43 -13.17
N LYS A 97 3.19 10.26 -12.85
CA LYS A 97 3.24 11.04 -11.60
C LYS A 97 2.22 12.16 -11.61
#